data_AF-A0A7W0A3A0-F1
#
_entry.id   AF-A0A7W0A3A0-F1
#
_cell.length_a   1.000
_cell.length_b   1.000
_cell.length_c   1.000
_cell.angle_alpha   90.00
_cell.angle_beta   90.00
_cell.angle_gamma   90.00
#
_symmetry.space_group_name_H-M   'P 1'
#
loop_
_entity.id
_entity.type
_entity.pdbx_description
1 polymer ?
#
loop_
_entity_poly.entity_id
_entity_poly.type
_entity_poly.pdbx_seq_one_letter_code
_entity_poly.pdbx_strand_id
1 'polypeptide(L)'
;MQAHQLWQAVLSDMQGRLSRGAFDNWLRHTSIVDFADDVATVGAANTFTASTLQARYAGQIEEAISAIVGRAITVTFVVHHAASVTGPDPEASAAG
;
A
#
# COMPACT_ATOMS: atom_id res chain seq x y z
N MET A 1 -11.94 14.71 5.55
CA MET A 1 -10.76 13.85 5.71
C MET A 1 -9.98 13.92 4.42
N GLN A 2 -8.73 14.39 4.42
CA GLN A 2 -7.91 14.36 3.21
C GLN A 2 -7.43 12.94 2.97
N ALA A 3 -7.55 12.42 1.75
CA ALA A 3 -7.21 11.04 1.41
C ALA A 3 -5.76 10.67 1.80
N HIS A 4 -4.85 11.64 1.75
CA HIS A 4 -3.49 11.51 2.25
C HIS A 4 -3.41 11.18 3.76
N GLN A 5 -4.23 11.83 4.61
CA GLN A 5 -4.25 11.56 6.05
C GLN A 5 -4.78 10.16 6.36
N LEU A 6 -5.79 9.71 5.60
CA LEU A 6 -6.29 8.33 5.70
C LEU A 6 -5.17 7.33 5.38
N TRP A 7 -4.44 7.56 4.28
CA TRP A 7 -3.31 6.70 3.92
C TRP A 7 -2.20 6.70 4.97
N GLN A 8 -1.87 7.85 5.57
CA GLN A 8 -0.88 7.92 6.66
C GLN A 8 -1.30 7.09 7.88
N ALA A 9 -2.59 7.06 8.21
CA ALA A 9 -3.11 6.21 9.29
C ALA A 9 -3.01 4.72 8.93
N VAL A 10 -3.36 4.34 7.70
CA VAL A 10 -3.18 2.97 7.18
C VAL A 10 -1.70 2.56 7.21
N LEU A 11 -0.80 3.42 6.76
CA LEU A 11 0.64 3.18 6.79
C LEU A 11 1.15 2.98 8.23
N SER A 12 0.65 3.76 9.18
CA SER A 12 1.03 3.63 10.59
C SER A 12 0.59 2.28 11.18
N ASP A 13 -0.63 1.82 10.85
CA ASP A 13 -1.12 0.49 11.24
C ASP A 13 -0.28 -0.62 10.59
N MET A 14 -0.02 -0.51 9.29
CA MET A 14 0.81 -1.47 8.54
C MET A 14 2.26 -1.50 9.03
N GLN A 15 2.81 -0.38 9.50
CA GLN A 15 4.16 -0.32 10.09
C GLN A 15 4.23 -1.09 11.41
N GLY A 16 3.12 -1.21 12.15
CA GLY A 16 3.03 -2.08 13.33
C GLY A 16 2.92 -3.57 12.97
N ARG A 17 2.32 -3.89 11.82
CA ARG A 17 2.11 -5.26 11.34
C ARG A 17 3.31 -5.84 10.58
N LEU A 18 4.09 -4.99 9.92
CA LEU A 18 5.18 -5.40 9.03
C LEU A 18 6.55 -5.08 9.61
N SER A 19 7.56 -5.87 9.23
CA SER A 19 8.95 -5.54 9.50
C SER A 19 9.36 -4.26 8.76
N ARG A 20 10.27 -3.48 9.35
CA ARG A 20 10.74 -2.21 8.79
C ARG A 20 11.21 -2.30 7.33
N GLY A 21 11.94 -3.36 6.98
CA GLY A 21 12.39 -3.58 5.60
C GLY A 21 11.26 -3.84 4.60
N ALA A 22 10.22 -4.58 5.00
CA ALA A 22 9.06 -4.81 4.14
C ALA A 22 8.25 -3.52 3.95
N PHE A 23 8.05 -2.76 5.02
CA PHE A 23 7.37 -1.47 4.94
C PHE A 23 8.12 -0.48 4.03
N ASP A 24 9.43 -0.31 4.23
CA ASP A 24 10.25 0.61 3.43
C ASP A 24 10.33 0.19 1.95
N ASN A 25 10.32 -1.11 1.63
CA ASN A 25 10.36 -1.58 0.25
C ASN A 25 9.01 -1.50 -0.48
N TRP A 26 7.90 -1.82 0.20
CA TRP A 26 6.60 -2.00 -0.47
C TRP A 26 5.64 -0.83 -0.27
N LEU A 27 5.63 -0.19 0.90
CA LEU A 27 4.59 0.76 1.30
C LEU A 27 5.09 2.21 1.41
N ARG A 28 6.36 2.45 1.74
CA ARG A 28 6.92 3.80 1.90
C ARG A 28 6.71 4.70 0.68
N HIS A 29 6.81 4.15 -0.51
CA HIS A 29 6.71 4.89 -1.78
C HIS A 29 5.31 4.83 -2.39
N THR A 30 4.31 4.40 -1.62
CA THR A 30 2.92 4.32 -2.07
C THR A 30 2.12 5.52 -1.57
N SER A 31 1.07 5.87 -2.30
CA SER A 31 0.18 6.96 -1.91
C SER A 31 -1.23 6.72 -2.44
N ILE A 32 -2.25 7.14 -1.71
CA ILE A 32 -3.60 7.21 -2.28
C ILE A 32 -3.62 8.25 -3.40
N VAL A 33 -3.99 7.79 -4.59
CA VAL A 33 -4.22 8.59 -5.79
C VAL A 33 -5.67 9.04 -5.84
N ASP A 34 -6.59 8.15 -5.48
CA ASP A 34 -8.03 8.43 -5.47
C ASP A 34 -8.75 7.64 -4.37
N PHE A 35 -9.85 8.20 -3.88
CA PHE A 35 -10.68 7.55 -2.86
C PHE A 35 -12.15 7.94 -3.10
N ALA A 36 -12.87 7.07 -3.79
CA ALA A 36 -14.26 7.28 -4.20
C ALA A 36 -15.02 5.95 -4.20
N ASP A 37 -16.34 5.99 -4.01
CA ASP A 37 -17.22 4.80 -4.09
C ASP A 37 -16.75 3.58 -3.28
N ASP A 38 -16.21 3.81 -2.07
CA ASP A 38 -15.67 2.76 -1.20
C ASP A 38 -14.47 1.99 -1.79
N VAL A 39 -13.81 2.60 -2.78
CA VAL A 39 -12.59 2.09 -3.40
C VAL A 39 -11.45 3.07 -3.18
N ALA A 40 -10.37 2.58 -2.58
CA ALA A 40 -9.12 3.30 -2.42
C ALA A 40 -8.14 2.93 -3.54
N THR A 41 -7.83 3.88 -4.40
CA THR A 41 -6.83 3.72 -5.45
C THR A 41 -5.46 4.12 -4.91
N VAL A 42 -4.55 3.17 -4.81
CA VAL A 42 -3.19 3.36 -4.31
C VAL A 42 -2.20 3.30 -5.46
N GLY A 43 -1.42 4.35 -5.62
CA GLY A 43 -0.31 4.44 -6.56
C GLY A 43 0.92 3.73 -6.01
N ALA A 44 1.42 2.76 -6.76
CA ALA A 44 2.68 2.08 -6.51
C ALA A 44 3.75 2.53 -7.51
N ALA A 45 5.03 2.41 -7.14
CA ALA A 45 6.14 2.88 -7.96
C ALA A 45 6.26 2.15 -9.32
N ASN A 46 5.91 0.87 -9.38
CA ASN A 46 5.95 0.04 -10.59
C ASN A 46 4.92 -1.10 -10.52
N THR A 47 4.76 -1.82 -11.65
CA THR A 47 3.82 -2.95 -11.78
C THR A 47 4.14 -4.11 -10.83
N PHE A 48 5.41 -4.36 -10.52
CA PHE A 48 5.81 -5.41 -9.58
C PHE A 48 5.34 -5.09 -8.17
N THR A 49 5.64 -3.90 -7.67
CA THR A 49 5.17 -3.41 -6.37
C THR A 49 3.64 -3.44 -6.30
N ALA A 50 2.94 -2.97 -7.34
CA ALA A 50 1.48 -3.03 -7.40
C ALA A 50 0.96 -4.47 -7.28
N SER A 51 1.53 -5.41 -8.05
CA SER A 51 1.14 -6.81 -8.03
C SER A 51 1.42 -7.48 -6.68
N THR A 52 2.58 -7.23 -6.07
CA THR A 52 2.92 -7.75 -4.74
C THR A 52 2.01 -7.18 -3.66
N LEU A 53 1.73 -5.88 -3.68
CA LEU A 53 0.76 -5.25 -2.78
C LEU A 53 -0.61 -5.88 -2.94
N GLN A 54 -1.07 -6.07 -4.17
CA GLN A 54 -2.35 -6.71 -4.45
C GLN A 54 -2.41 -8.17 -3.99
N ALA A 55 -1.36 -8.96 -4.25
CA ALA A 55 -1.35 -10.38 -3.96
C ALA A 55 -1.16 -10.70 -2.47
N ARG A 56 -0.36 -9.88 -1.75
CA ARG A 56 0.05 -10.18 -0.37
C ARG A 56 -0.55 -9.24 0.66
N TYR A 57 -0.64 -7.96 0.34
CA TYR A 57 -0.96 -6.92 1.31
C TYR A 57 -2.37 -6.36 1.15
N ALA A 58 -3.09 -6.67 0.06
CA ALA A 58 -4.43 -6.17 -0.20
C ALA A 58 -5.37 -6.39 0.98
N GLY A 59 -5.49 -7.64 1.46
CA GLY A 59 -6.37 -7.94 2.60
C GLY A 59 -6.01 -7.17 3.88
N GLN A 60 -4.71 -7.03 4.19
CA GLN A 60 -4.28 -6.27 5.38
C GLN A 60 -4.57 -4.77 5.24
N ILE A 61 -4.38 -4.22 4.03
CA ILE A 61 -4.64 -2.81 3.73
C ILE A 61 -6.14 -2.52 3.73
N GLU A 62 -6.95 -3.42 3.15
CA GLU A 62 -8.42 -3.35 3.16
C GLU A 62 -8.97 -3.41 4.58
N GLU A 63 -8.46 -4.31 5.41
CA GLU A 63 -8.83 -4.35 6.84
C GLU A 63 -8.47 -3.04 7.56
N ALA A 64 -7.24 -2.55 7.36
CA ALA A 64 -6.78 -1.33 8.03
C ALA A 64 -7.61 -0.11 7.62
N ILE A 65 -7.85 0.09 6.33
CA ILE A 65 -8.62 1.22 5.83
C ILE A 65 -10.10 1.08 6.19
N SER A 66 -10.66 -0.14 6.15
CA SER A 66 -12.03 -0.40 6.57
C SER A 66 -12.23 -0.13 8.06
N ALA A 67 -11.26 -0.48 8.91
CA ALA A 67 -11.30 -0.19 10.33
C ALA A 67 -11.25 1.31 10.63
N ILE A 68 -10.46 2.08 9.86
CA ILE A 68 -10.37 3.53 10.03
C ILE A 68 -11.63 4.25 9.52
N VAL A 69 -12.17 3.84 8.37
CA VAL A 69 -13.36 4.47 7.77
C VAL A 69 -14.66 3.97 8.45
N GLY A 70 -14.63 2.78 9.06
CA GLY A 70 -15.78 2.17 9.73
C GLY A 70 -16.76 1.47 8.79
N ARG A 71 -16.33 1.13 7.57
CA ARG A 71 -17.12 0.40 6.56
C ARG A 71 -16.19 -0.40 5.65
N ALA A 72 -16.72 -1.36 4.91
CA ALA A 72 -15.92 -2.16 3.97
C ALA A 72 -15.42 -1.28 2.83
N ILE A 73 -14.11 -1.19 2.69
CA ILE A 73 -13.42 -0.44 1.64
C ILE A 73 -12.51 -1.41 0.89
N THR A 74 -12.61 -1.40 -0.44
CA THR A 74 -11.74 -2.20 -1.31
C THR A 74 -10.53 -1.38 -1.72
N VAL A 75 -9.38 -2.04 -1.92
CA VAL A 75 -8.16 -1.36 -2.39
C VAL A 75 -7.83 -1.79 -3.82
N THR A 76 -7.47 -0.83 -4.66
CA THR A 76 -6.96 -1.07 -6.00
C THR A 76 -5.57 -0.47 -6.14
N PHE A 77 -4.65 -1.22 -6.73
CA PHE A 77 -3.28 -0.76 -6.95
C PHE A 77 -3.09 -0.37 -8.41
N VAL A 78 -2.60 0.85 -8.63
CA VAL A 78 -2.25 1.36 -9.96
C VAL A 78 -0.78 1.73 -9.99
N VAL A 79 -0.16 1.66 -11.17
CA VAL A 79 1.21 2.15 -11.34
C VAL A 79 1.16 3.67 -11.45
N HIS A 80 1.72 4.34 -10.45
CA HIS A 80 1.89 5.79 -10.46
C HIS A 80 3.38 6.07 -10.50
N HIS A 81 3.86 6.59 -11.64
CA HIS A 81 5.28 6.83 -11.87
C HIS A 81 5.79 7.97 -10.98
N ALA A 82 6.08 7.68 -9.72
CA ALA A 82 6.98 8.50 -8.93
C ALA A 82 8.38 8.32 -9.53
N ALA A 83 8.83 9.30 -10.32
CA ALA A 83 10.15 9.26 -10.91
C ALA A 83 11.20 9.06 -9.81
N SER A 84 12.11 8.11 -10.05
CA SER A 84 13.27 7.71 -9.23
C SER A 84 12.96 6.62 -8.19
N VAL A 85 13.34 5.37 -8.47
CA VAL A 85 14.66 4.78 -8.10
C VAL A 85 14.73 3.38 -8.71
N THR A 86 15.71 3.17 -9.59
CA THR A 86 16.24 1.86 -9.97
C THR A 86 16.88 1.22 -8.73
N GLY A 87 16.27 0.17 -8.20
CA GLY A 87 16.85 -0.70 -7.17
C GLY A 87 16.58 -2.16 -7.57
N PRO A 88 17.56 -3.08 -7.41
CA PRO A 88 17.45 -4.43 -7.94
C PRO A 88 16.30 -5.18 -7.25
N ASP A 89 15.53 -5.91 -8.06
CA ASP A 89 14.57 -6.93 -7.61
C ASP A 89 15.14 -7.77 -6.47
N PRO A 90 14.59 -7.69 -5.25
CA PRO A 90 14.74 -8.76 -4.29
C PRO A 90 13.69 -9.81 -4.65
N GLU A 91 14.03 -10.68 -5.59
CA GLU A 91 13.41 -12.00 -5.66
C GLU A 91 13.50 -12.64 -4.26
N ALA A 92 12.36 -12.89 -3.65
CA ALA A 92 12.17 -14.01 -2.72
C ALA A 92 13.13 -14.17 -1.52
N SER A 93 13.48 -13.12 -0.77
CA SER A 93 14.17 -13.32 0.52
C SER A 93 13.35 -12.82 1.73
N ALA A 94 13.09 -13.75 2.65
CA ALA A 94 12.41 -13.62 3.95
C ALA A 94 10.87 -13.76 3.95
N ALA A 95 10.35 -14.85 3.38
CA ALA A 95 9.48 -15.70 4.18
C ALA A 95 10.39 -16.52 5.11
N GLY A 96 10.35 -16.20 6.40
CA GLY A 96 11.06 -16.88 7.48
C GLY A 96 10.41 -16.51 8.80
#